data_AF-A0A8S3ECS0-F1
#
_entry.id   AF-A0A8S3ECS0-F1
#
_cell.length_a   1.000
_cell.length_b   1.000
_cell.length_c   1.000
_cell.angle_alpha   90.00
_cell.angle_beta   90.00
_cell.angle_gamma   90.00
#
_symmetry.space_group_name_H-M   'P 1'
#
loop_
_entity.id
_entity.type
_entity.pdbx_description
1 polymer ?
#
loop_
_entity_poly.entity_id
_entity_poly.type
_entity_poly.pdbx_seq_one_letter_code
_entity_poly.pdbx_strand_id
1 'polypeptide(L)' 'GVVEPHTSIEVRVIARLNDRLKFNEELIIFVDHSSPRSILITAQGTGALIVPDVPIF' A
#
# COMPACT_ATOMS: atom_id res chain seq x y z
N GLY A 1 6.61 2.61 18.20
CA GLY A 1 6.95 3.83 18.94
C GLY A 1 6.04 3.97 20.15
N VAL A 2 6.24 4.98 20.98
CA VAL A 2 5.37 5.30 22.11
C VAL A 2 4.49 6.49 21.72
N VAL A 3 3.20 6.43 22.04
CA VAL A 3 2.23 7.49 21.79
C VAL A 3 1.62 7.87 23.14
N GLU A 4 1.65 9.17 23.45
CA GLU A 4 1.13 9.68 24.72
C GLU A 4 -0.40 9.48 24.82
N PRO A 5 -0.96 9.30 26.02
CA PRO A 5 -2.40 9.19 26.21
C PRO A 5 -3.16 10.38 25.61
N HIS A 6 -4.31 10.11 24.98
CA HIS A 6 -5.17 11.13 24.35
C HIS A 6 -4.51 11.92 23.20
N THR A 7 -3.39 11.44 22.67
CA THR A 7 -2.77 12.00 21.46
C THR A 7 -3.12 11.18 20.23
N SER A 8 -2.91 11.76 19.05
CA SER A 8 -3.10 11.09 17.77
C SER A 8 -1.78 11.05 17.01
N ILE A 9 -1.55 9.94 16.30
CA ILE A 9 -0.41 9.76 15.40
C ILE A 9 -0.92 9.45 14.00
N GLU A 10 -0.25 9.97 12.98
CA GLU A 10 -0.51 9.66 11.59
C GLU A 10 0.53 8.65 11.09
N VAL A 11 0.06 7.53 10.52
CA VAL A 11 0.90 6.54 9.87
C VAL A 11 0.63 6.58 8.38
N ARG A 12 1.66 6.88 7.58
CA ARG A 12 1.57 6.89 6.11
C ARG A 12 2.20 5.63 5.54
N VAL A 13 1.40 4.89 4.77
CA VAL A 13 1.87 3.75 3.97
C VAL A 13 2.01 4.21 2.52
N ILE A 14 3.18 3.99 1.92
CA ILE A 14 3.48 4.39 0.54
C ILE A 14 3.78 3.13 -0.26
N ALA A 15 2.87 2.77 -1.17
CA ALA A 15 3.08 1.70 -2.14
C ALA A 15 3.68 2.26 -3.43
N ARG A 16 4.78 1.67 -3.92
CA ARG A 16 5.39 2.01 -5.22
C ARG A 16 5.01 0.91 -6.22
N LEU A 17 4.06 1.21 -7.09
CA LEU A 17 3.54 0.26 -8.07
C LEU A 17 4.25 0.48 -9.41
N ASN A 18 5.03 -0.51 -9.85
CA ASN A 18 5.83 -0.40 -11.08
C ASN A 18 5.10 -0.96 -12.32
N ASP A 19 3.96 -1.62 -12.15
CA ASP A 19 3.25 -2.30 -13.22
C ASP A 19 1.73 -2.38 -12.92
N ARG A 20 1.02 -3.27 -13.65
CA ARG A 20 -0.42 -3.50 -13.50
C ARG A 20 -0.79 -4.47 -12.38
N LEU A 21 0.19 -5.00 -11.64
CA LEU A 21 -0.08 -5.97 -10.57
C LEU A 21 -0.91 -5.31 -9.47
N LYS A 22 -1.84 -6.09 -8.94
CA LYS A 22 -2.63 -5.69 -7.78
C LYS A 22 -1.74 -5.81 -6.55
N PHE A 23 -1.57 -4.71 -5.85
CA PHE A 23 -1.07 -4.69 -4.49
C PHE A 23 -2.23 -5.01 -3.55
N ASN A 24 -2.10 -6.06 -2.76
CA ASN A 24 -3.10 -6.48 -1.79
C ASN A 24 -2.38 -7.01 -0.56
N GLU A 25 -2.14 -6.13 0.39
CA GLU A 25 -1.37 -6.43 1.59
C GLU A 25 -2.14 -6.02 2.84
N GLU A 26 -1.74 -6.60 3.97
CA GLU A 26 -2.36 -6.36 5.27
C GLU A 26 -1.41 -5.57 6.17
N LEU A 27 -1.84 -4.41 6.65
CA LEU A 27 -1.16 -3.68 7.71
C LEU A 27 -1.67 -4.17 9.06
N ILE A 28 -0.79 -4.82 9.82
CA ILE A 28 -1.09 -5.29 11.17
C ILE A 28 -0.50 -4.30 12.18
N ILE A 29 -1.36 -3.75 13.04
CA ILE A 29 -1.00 -2.83 14.10
C ILE A 29 -1.02 -3.59 15.43
N PHE A 30 0.14 -3.61 16.09
CA PHE A 30 0.30 -4.14 17.43
C PHE A 30 0.37 -2.98 18.42
N VAL A 31 -0.55 -2.99 19.39
CA VAL A 31 -0.51 -2.11 20.56
C VAL A 31 -0.35 -3.00 21.77
N ASP A 32 0.58 -2.65 22.64
CA ASP A 32 0.86 -3.44 23.83
C ASP A 32 -0.40 -3.59 24.69
N HIS A 33 -0.60 -4.77 25.27
CA HIS A 33 -1.80 -5.15 26.03
C HIS A 33 -3.15 -4.98 25.29
N SER A 34 -3.15 -4.92 23.95
CA SER A 34 -4.36 -4.81 23.12
C SER A 34 -4.40 -5.89 22.05
N SER A 35 -5.59 -6.19 21.54
CA SER A 35 -5.72 -7.07 20.39
C SER A 35 -5.13 -6.43 19.12
N PRO A 36 -4.41 -7.19 18.29
CA PRO A 36 -3.93 -6.70 17.00
C PRO A 36 -5.08 -6.19 16.14
N ARG A 37 -4.84 -5.12 15.39
CA ARG A 37 -5.78 -4.61 14.39
C ARG A 37 -5.21 -4.83 13.01
N SER A 38 -6.06 -5.29 12.10
CA SER A 38 -5.72 -5.46 10.69
C SER A 38 -6.39 -4.36 9.86
N ILE A 39 -5.64 -3.82 8.92
CA ILE A 39 -6.13 -2.89 7.90
C ILE A 39 -5.71 -3.44 6.54
N LEU A 40 -6.69 -3.82 5.71
CA LEU A 40 -6.45 -4.25 4.35
C LEU A 40 -6.09 -3.05 3.46
N ILE A 41 -4.99 -3.16 2.72
CA ILE A 41 -4.52 -2.12 1.80
C ILE A 41 -4.50 -2.70 0.39
N THR A 42 -5.36 -2.15 -0.47
CA THR A 42 -5.45 -2.54 -1.88
C THR A 42 -5.09 -1.37 -2.77
N ALA A 43 -4.27 -1.62 -3.79
CA ALA A 43 -3.92 -0.65 -4.81
C ALA A 43 -3.60 -1.36 -6.13
N GLN A 44 -3.71 -0.66 -7.26
CA GLN A 44 -3.35 -1.20 -8.56
C GLN A 44 -2.73 -0.10 -9.40
N GLY A 45 -1.56 -0.37 -9.99
CA GLY A 45 -0.96 0.54 -10.95
C GLY A 45 -1.75 0.51 -12.26
N THR A 46 -2.02 1.69 -12.83
CA THR A 46 -2.77 1.82 -14.09
C THR A 46 -1.88 1.68 -15.33
N GLY A 47 -0.64 1.19 -15.18
CA GLY A 47 0.43 1.26 -16.18
C GLY A 47 -0.02 1.08 -17.63
N ALA A 48 0.45 1.93 -18.55
CA ALA A 48 0.13 1.79 -19.96
C ALA A 48 1.04 0.74 -20.61
N LEU A 49 0.46 -0.11 -21.48
CA LEU A 49 1.28 -0.87 -22.44
C LEU A 49 1.87 0.14 -23.42
N ILE A 50 3.19 0.29 -23.44
CA ILE A 50 3.86 0.96 -24.54
C ILE A 50 3.85 -0.03 -25.70
N VAL A 51 2.97 0.20 -26.67
CA VAL A 51 3.01 -0.51 -27.96
C VAL A 51 4.02 0.26 -28.82
N PRO A 52 5.19 -0.30 -29.15
CA PRO A 52 6.04 0.30 -30.16
C PRO A 52 5.34 0.19 -31.51
N ASP A 53 5.26 1.31 -32.24
CA ASP A 53 4.86 1.32 -33.65
C ASP A 53 5.89 0.53 -34.45
N VAL A 54 5.74 -0.80 -34.52
CA VAL A 54 6.53 -1.65 -35.41
C VAL A 54 5.97 -1.43 -36.82
N PRO A 55 6.75 -0.89 -37.77
CA PRO A 55 6.31 -0.83 -39.15
C PRO A 55 6.15 -2.27 -39.65
N ILE A 56 4.95 -2.61 -40.08
CA ILE A 56 4.70 -3.86 -40.80
C ILE A 56 5.28 -3.64 -42.20
N PHE A 57 6.47 -4.19 -42.45
CA PHE A 57 7.11 -4.22 -43.77
C PHE A 57 6.62 -5.44 -44.57
#